data_AF-A0A2G8RUF1-F1
#
_entry.id   AF-A0A2G8RUF1-F1
#
_cell.length_a   1.000
_cell.length_b   1.000
_cell.length_c   1.000
_cell.angle_alpha   90.00
_cell.angle_beta   90.00
_cell.angle_gamma   90.00
#
_symmetry.space_group_name_H-M   'P 1'
#
loop_
_entity.id
_entity.type
_entity.pdbx_description
1 polymer ?
#
loop_
_entity_poly.entity_id
_entity_poly.type
_entity_poly.pdbx_seq_one_letter_code
_entity_poly.pdbx_strand_id
1 'polypeptide(L)'
;MANLVSTDYNPIELPGIPELHFYRTAEACLDYRVSSITVVVGDHVSATCCNHWRFFVTFDSKESVCLDMVIADGSKDRKGYCGAVRKHYDVTSHFFKCIDMILRSQPFTFRDLVVTLKDAGCFRYKYPSHNDGCRFWVGQAIAALERAQLLVPPSAKAVQAEINYTWTSQTTKQPVPAAHGSFY
;
A
#
# COMPACT_ATOMS: atom_id res chain seq x y z
N MET A 1 -29.81 23.24 3.48
CA MET A 1 -29.33 21.86 3.33
C MET A 1 -27.95 21.79 3.95
N ALA A 2 -27.81 21.07 5.07
CA ALA A 2 -26.51 20.91 5.71
C ALA A 2 -25.66 20.00 4.81
N ASN A 3 -24.49 20.49 4.38
CA ASN A 3 -23.46 19.66 3.76
C ASN A 3 -23.01 18.64 4.83
N LEU A 4 -23.53 17.42 4.74
CA LEU A 4 -22.95 16.26 5.41
C LEU A 4 -21.58 16.06 4.78
N VAL A 5 -20.55 16.67 5.39
CA VAL A 5 -19.16 16.28 5.14
C VAL A 5 -19.10 14.80 5.49
N SER A 6 -18.97 13.95 4.47
CA SER A 6 -18.88 12.50 4.66
C SER A 6 -17.80 12.22 5.70
N THR A 7 -18.20 11.57 6.80
CA THR A 7 -17.33 11.14 7.89
C THR A 7 -16.29 10.10 7.45
N ASP A 8 -16.35 9.64 6.19
CA ASP A 8 -15.54 8.55 5.65
C ASP A 8 -14.07 8.92 5.39
N TYR A 9 -13.71 10.20 5.57
CA TYR A 9 -12.36 10.73 5.35
C TYR A 9 -11.70 11.34 6.60
N ASN A 10 -12.29 11.18 7.78
CA ASN A 10 -11.59 11.51 9.02
C ASN A 10 -10.77 10.28 9.44
N PRO A 11 -9.44 10.27 9.25
CA PRO A 11 -8.65 9.14 9.68
C PRO A 11 -8.64 9.03 11.20
N ILE A 12 -8.55 7.81 11.70
CA ILE A 12 -8.16 7.56 13.08
C ILE A 12 -6.74 7.02 13.13
N GLU A 13 -6.01 7.38 14.18
CA GLU A 13 -4.74 6.77 14.54
C GLU A 13 -4.93 5.90 15.78
N LEU A 14 -4.28 4.76 15.82
CA LEU A 14 -4.34 3.87 16.97
C LEU A 14 -3.08 4.01 17.82
N PRO A 15 -3.17 4.08 19.16
CA PRO A 15 -1.99 4.28 20.01
C PRO A 15 -0.86 3.25 19.81
N GLY A 16 -1.19 2.00 19.43
CA GLY A 16 -0.20 0.95 19.18
C GLY A 16 0.41 0.96 17.76
N ILE A 17 -0.17 1.74 16.85
CA ILE A 17 0.21 1.84 15.44
C ILE A 17 0.17 3.32 15.02
N PRO A 18 1.05 4.17 15.61
CA PRO A 18 1.16 5.56 15.20
C PRO A 18 1.57 5.64 13.72
N GLU A 19 1.24 6.76 13.07
CA GLU A 19 1.65 7.09 11.68
C GLU A 19 0.98 6.25 10.58
N LEU A 20 0.21 5.21 10.95
CA LEU A 20 -0.78 4.59 10.06
C LEU A 20 -2.15 5.16 10.37
N HIS A 21 -2.80 5.64 9.32
CA HIS A 21 -4.11 6.24 9.45
C HIS A 21 -5.18 5.33 8.84
N PHE A 22 -6.19 5.03 9.64
CA PHE A 22 -7.27 4.14 9.25
C PHE A 22 -8.46 4.95 8.74
N TYR A 23 -8.95 4.55 7.57
CA TYR A 23 -10.11 5.15 6.92
C TYR A 23 -11.21 4.10 6.72
N ARG A 24 -12.46 4.57 6.69
CA ARG A 24 -13.63 3.73 6.39
C ARG A 24 -13.72 2.47 7.24
N THR A 25 -13.45 2.59 8.54
CA THR A 25 -13.47 1.48 9.50
C THR A 25 -12.42 0.39 9.23
N ALA A 26 -11.29 0.70 8.59
CA ALA A 26 -10.22 -0.27 8.33
C ALA A 26 -9.63 -0.89 9.61
N GLU A 27 -9.70 -0.18 10.75
CA GLU A 27 -9.30 -0.69 12.06
C GLU A 27 -10.12 -1.92 12.49
N ALA A 28 -11.37 -2.03 12.03
CA ALA A 28 -12.22 -3.18 12.34
C ALA A 28 -11.70 -4.48 11.72
N CYS A 29 -10.81 -4.38 10.72
CA CYS A 29 -10.19 -5.51 10.05
C CYS A 29 -8.87 -5.98 10.70
N LEU A 30 -8.41 -5.35 11.79
CA LEU A 30 -7.10 -5.66 12.38
C LEU A 30 -6.95 -7.14 12.75
N ASP A 31 -7.98 -7.73 13.31
CA ASP A 31 -7.93 -9.13 13.75
C ASP A 31 -8.41 -10.11 12.66
N TYR A 32 -8.66 -9.61 11.44
CA TYR A 32 -9.06 -10.44 10.31
C TYR A 32 -7.84 -11.20 9.80
N ARG A 33 -8.05 -12.48 9.48
CA ARG A 33 -7.03 -13.32 8.86
C ARG A 33 -6.76 -12.85 7.43
N VAL A 34 -5.49 -12.71 7.08
CA VAL A 34 -5.06 -12.39 5.71
C VAL A 34 -5.20 -13.65 4.83
N SER A 35 -5.90 -13.49 3.72
CA SER A 35 -6.11 -14.54 2.70
C SER A 35 -5.21 -14.35 1.48
N SER A 36 -4.97 -13.11 1.06
CA SER A 36 -3.98 -12.78 0.04
C SER A 36 -3.43 -11.37 0.20
N ILE A 37 -2.27 -11.12 -0.41
CA ILE A 37 -1.71 -9.77 -0.58
C ILE A 37 -1.37 -9.60 -2.06
N THR A 38 -1.88 -8.53 -2.66
CA THR A 38 -1.64 -8.22 -4.08
C THR A 38 -1.13 -6.80 -4.21
N VAL A 39 0.06 -6.64 -4.79
CA VAL A 39 0.59 -5.34 -5.20
C VAL A 39 -0.07 -4.92 -6.51
N VAL A 40 -0.52 -3.67 -6.56
CA VAL A 40 -1.20 -3.09 -7.72
C VAL A 40 -0.46 -1.84 -8.19
N VAL A 41 -0.29 -1.75 -9.51
CA VAL A 41 0.06 -0.54 -10.23
C VAL A 41 -1.15 -0.10 -11.02
N GLY A 42 -1.64 1.11 -10.79
CA GLY A 42 -2.82 1.60 -11.49
C GLY A 42 -3.20 3.01 -11.08
N ASP A 43 -4.32 3.47 -11.64
CA ASP A 43 -4.81 4.82 -11.38
C ASP A 43 -5.21 4.99 -9.90
N HIS A 44 -4.81 6.12 -9.33
CA HIS A 44 -5.50 6.60 -8.14
C HIS A 44 -6.94 6.96 -8.54
N VAL A 45 -7.92 6.80 -7.65
CA VAL A 45 -9.36 7.01 -7.94
C VAL A 45 -9.66 8.45 -8.43
N SER A 46 -8.70 9.37 -8.30
CA SER A 46 -8.70 10.69 -8.90
C SER A 46 -8.08 10.66 -10.31
N ALA A 47 -8.96 10.75 -11.33
CA ALA A 47 -8.84 10.89 -12.80
C ALA A 47 -7.53 11.27 -13.54
N THR A 48 -6.40 11.56 -12.89
CA THR A 48 -5.11 11.79 -13.55
C THR A 48 -4.29 10.51 -13.48
N CYS A 49 -4.21 9.80 -14.60
CA CYS A 49 -3.43 8.59 -14.79
C CYS A 49 -2.03 8.75 -14.18
N CYS A 50 -1.81 8.09 -13.05
CA CYS A 50 -0.51 8.07 -12.40
C CYS A 50 -0.22 6.64 -12.00
N ASN A 51 0.97 6.17 -12.39
CA ASN A 51 1.51 4.84 -12.13
C ASN A 51 1.74 4.63 -10.63
N HIS A 52 0.65 4.54 -9.89
CA HIS A 52 0.67 4.57 -8.46
C HIS A 52 0.72 3.16 -7.91
N TRP A 53 1.63 2.94 -6.96
CA TRP A 53 1.92 1.64 -6.39
C TRP A 53 1.35 1.57 -4.98
N ARG A 54 0.53 0.56 -4.76
CA ARG A 54 -0.13 0.24 -3.50
C ARG A 54 -0.32 -1.26 -3.39
N PHE A 55 -0.76 -1.76 -2.24
CA PHE A 55 -1.12 -3.17 -2.14
C PHE A 55 -2.41 -3.38 -1.35
N PHE A 56 -3.14 -4.40 -1.77
CA PHE A 56 -4.39 -4.83 -1.17
C PHE A 56 -4.11 -6.02 -0.27
N VAL A 57 -4.61 -5.96 0.96
CA VAL A 57 -4.65 -7.06 1.91
C VAL A 57 -6.08 -7.58 1.93
N THR A 58 -6.28 -8.77 1.39
CA THR A 58 -7.62 -9.33 1.17
C THR A 58 -7.93 -10.36 2.25
N PHE A 59 -9.15 -10.32 2.78
CA PHE A 59 -9.63 -11.26 3.81
C PHE A 59 -10.54 -12.32 3.20
N ASP A 60 -11.35 -11.93 2.22
CA ASP A 60 -12.18 -12.79 1.37
C ASP A 60 -12.42 -12.10 0.01
N SER A 61 -13.25 -12.67 -0.87
CA SER A 61 -13.50 -12.10 -2.21
C SER A 61 -14.29 -10.77 -2.22
N LYS A 62 -14.71 -10.27 -1.07
CA LYS A 62 -15.58 -9.09 -0.94
C LYS A 62 -14.95 -8.00 -0.08
N GLU A 63 -13.93 -8.30 0.70
CA GLU A 63 -13.33 -7.36 1.63
C GLU A 63 -11.81 -7.32 1.55
N SER A 64 -11.28 -6.11 1.48
CA SER A 64 -9.84 -5.85 1.58
C SER A 64 -9.55 -4.55 2.31
N VAL A 65 -8.29 -4.38 2.70
CA VAL A 65 -7.70 -3.09 3.05
C VAL A 65 -6.64 -2.73 2.04
N CYS A 66 -6.78 -1.56 1.44
CA CYS A 66 -5.75 -0.95 0.59
C CYS A 66 -4.77 -0.20 1.49
N LEU A 67 -3.50 -0.61 1.47
CA LEU A 67 -2.39 0.13 2.07
C LEU A 67 -1.75 1.01 1.01
N ASP A 68 -1.77 2.30 1.28
CA ASP A 68 -1.39 3.32 0.32
C ASP A 68 -0.45 4.35 0.96
N MET A 69 0.74 4.51 0.40
CA MET A 69 1.68 5.56 0.79
C MET A 69 1.56 6.69 -0.23
N VAL A 70 1.22 7.88 0.25
CA VAL A 70 1.04 9.09 -0.57
C VAL A 70 1.75 10.28 0.07
N ILE A 71 1.95 11.34 -0.70
CA ILE A 71 2.38 12.65 -0.20
C ILE A 71 1.14 13.56 -0.17
N ALA A 72 0.94 14.31 0.91
CA ALA A 72 -0.12 15.32 0.95
C ALA A 72 0.18 16.41 -0.09
N ASP A 73 -0.85 16.85 -0.83
CA ASP A 73 -0.69 17.87 -1.86
C ASP A 73 -0.11 19.17 -1.27
N GLY A 74 0.87 19.76 -1.96
CA GLY A 74 1.59 20.95 -1.51
C GLY A 74 2.54 20.75 -0.32
N SER A 75 2.80 19.51 0.12
CA SER A 75 3.74 19.26 1.23
C SER A 75 5.18 19.64 0.86
N LYS A 76 5.72 20.67 1.54
CA LYS A 76 7.10 21.12 1.37
C LYS A 76 8.12 20.15 1.96
N ASP A 77 7.76 19.43 3.03
CA ASP A 77 8.69 18.53 3.72
C ASP A 77 8.77 17.14 3.08
N ARG A 78 7.86 16.84 2.15
CA ARG A 78 7.74 15.59 1.41
C ARG A 78 7.56 14.36 2.29
N LYS A 79 7.08 14.54 3.54
CA LYS A 79 6.72 13.41 4.37
C LYS A 79 5.54 12.67 3.74
N GLY A 80 5.76 11.38 3.55
CA GLY A 80 4.74 10.45 3.16
C GLY A 80 3.76 10.21 4.30
N TYR A 81 2.61 9.74 3.89
CA TYR A 81 1.47 9.43 4.71
C TYR A 81 0.98 8.03 4.33
N CYS A 82 0.91 7.11 5.30
CA CYS A 82 0.36 5.78 5.05
C CYS A 82 -1.12 5.74 5.45
N GLY A 83 -1.98 5.45 4.48
CA GLY A 83 -3.40 5.20 4.69
C GLY A 83 -3.73 3.72 4.58
N ALA A 84 -4.49 3.19 5.54
CA ALA A 84 -5.19 1.93 5.46
C ALA A 84 -6.67 2.22 5.16
N VAL A 85 -7.14 1.87 3.96
CA VAL A 85 -8.52 2.15 3.53
C VAL A 85 -9.27 0.85 3.29
N ARG A 86 -10.34 0.60 4.06
CA ARG A 86 -11.22 -0.55 3.83
C ARG A 86 -11.94 -0.41 2.48
N LYS A 87 -12.02 -1.51 1.75
CA LYS A 87 -12.74 -1.64 0.47
C LYS A 87 -13.70 -2.82 0.53
N HIS A 88 -14.83 -2.67 -0.15
CA HIS A 88 -15.83 -3.73 -0.34
C HIS A 88 -15.63 -4.45 -1.68
N TYR A 89 -14.37 -4.78 -1.96
CA TYR A 89 -13.89 -5.60 -3.08
C TYR A 89 -12.50 -6.13 -2.70
N ASP A 90 -12.03 -7.18 -3.36
CA ASP A 90 -10.71 -7.79 -3.13
C ASP A 90 -9.57 -6.91 -3.68
N VAL A 91 -9.57 -6.64 -4.99
CA VAL A 91 -8.59 -5.83 -5.70
C VAL A 91 -9.33 -4.92 -6.66
N THR A 92 -8.83 -3.71 -6.89
CA THR A 92 -9.44 -2.81 -7.88
C THR A 92 -9.41 -3.42 -9.27
N SER A 93 -10.43 -3.15 -10.11
CA SER A 93 -10.42 -3.46 -11.54
C SER A 93 -9.62 -2.45 -12.38
N HIS A 94 -9.26 -1.31 -11.80
CA HIS A 94 -8.53 -0.22 -12.47
C HIS A 94 -7.03 -0.34 -12.19
N PHE A 95 -6.39 -1.29 -12.88
CA PHE A 95 -4.95 -1.52 -12.78
C PHE A 95 -4.29 -1.75 -14.15
N PHE A 96 -2.99 -1.44 -14.19
CA PHE A 96 -2.08 -1.85 -15.24
C PHE A 96 -1.37 -3.15 -14.88
N LYS A 97 -0.96 -3.33 -13.61
CA LYS A 97 -0.24 -4.54 -13.19
C LYS A 97 -0.69 -4.98 -11.80
N CYS A 98 -0.91 -6.28 -11.67
CA CYS A 98 -1.03 -6.97 -10.38
C CYS A 98 0.16 -7.92 -10.19
N ILE A 99 0.64 -8.00 -8.96
CA ILE A 99 1.68 -8.95 -8.54
C ILE A 99 1.16 -9.61 -7.26
N ASP A 100 0.86 -10.90 -7.33
CA ASP A 100 0.38 -11.66 -6.18
C ASP A 100 1.55 -12.12 -5.31
N MET A 101 1.44 -11.90 -4.01
CA MET A 101 2.46 -12.31 -3.05
C MET A 101 2.20 -13.74 -2.58
N ILE A 102 3.28 -14.45 -2.25
CA ILE A 102 3.20 -15.80 -1.71
C ILE A 102 3.16 -15.70 -0.19
N LEU A 103 2.03 -16.03 0.42
CA LEU A 103 1.89 -16.06 1.87
C LEU A 103 2.62 -17.26 2.47
N ARG A 104 3.09 -17.11 3.71
CA ARG A 104 3.52 -18.27 4.50
C ARG A 104 2.32 -19.16 4.85
N SER A 105 2.59 -20.45 5.07
CA SER A 105 1.57 -21.43 5.44
C SER A 105 0.90 -21.14 6.79
N GLN A 106 1.64 -20.54 7.73
CA GLN A 106 1.10 -20.16 9.03
C GLN A 106 0.16 -18.95 8.88
N PRO A 107 -1.09 -19.04 9.35
CA PRO A 107 -2.02 -17.91 9.34
C PRO A 107 -1.49 -16.72 10.14
N PHE A 108 -1.76 -15.52 9.65
CA PHE A 108 -1.51 -14.25 10.35
C PHE A 108 -2.65 -13.27 10.07
N THR A 109 -2.73 -12.23 10.89
CA THR A 109 -3.78 -11.20 10.86
C THR A 109 -3.31 -9.93 10.16
N PHE A 110 -4.25 -9.04 9.83
CA PHE A 110 -3.89 -7.71 9.35
C PHE A 110 -3.05 -6.93 10.36
N ARG A 111 -3.30 -7.12 11.65
CA ARG A 111 -2.53 -6.53 12.75
C ARG A 111 -1.07 -6.99 12.69
N ASP A 112 -0.80 -8.27 12.48
CA ASP A 112 0.57 -8.81 12.39
C ASP A 112 1.34 -8.14 11.23
N LEU A 113 0.66 -7.98 10.09
CA LEU A 113 1.21 -7.28 8.93
C LEU A 113 1.52 -5.81 9.24
N VAL A 114 0.56 -5.09 9.83
CA VAL A 114 0.71 -3.67 10.15
C VAL A 114 1.80 -3.43 11.19
N VAL A 115 1.85 -4.24 12.24
CA VAL A 115 2.92 -4.18 13.26
C VAL A 115 4.27 -4.47 12.62
N THR A 116 4.36 -5.45 11.72
CA THR A 116 5.60 -5.75 10.99
C THR A 116 6.09 -4.56 10.17
N LEU A 117 5.19 -3.89 9.43
CA LEU A 117 5.54 -2.71 8.64
C LEU A 117 5.96 -1.54 9.54
N LYS A 118 5.26 -1.34 10.66
CA LYS A 118 5.61 -0.34 11.66
C LYS A 118 7.02 -0.56 12.21
N ASP A 119 7.31 -1.78 12.67
CA ASP A 119 8.58 -2.13 13.31
C ASP A 119 9.74 -2.09 12.30
N ALA A 120 9.45 -2.27 11.02
CA ALA A 120 10.39 -2.05 9.92
C ALA A 120 10.56 -0.57 9.53
N GLY A 121 9.86 0.35 10.18
CA GLY A 121 9.90 1.79 9.90
C GLY A 121 9.18 2.21 8.62
N CYS A 122 8.34 1.35 8.04
CA CYS A 122 7.75 1.60 6.73
C CYS A 122 6.74 2.76 6.70
N PHE A 123 6.20 3.19 7.84
CA PHE A 123 5.25 4.32 7.88
C PHE A 123 5.96 5.70 7.89
N ARG A 124 7.26 5.72 8.19
CA ARG A 124 8.08 6.94 8.27
C ARG A 124 8.88 7.11 6.99
N TYR A 125 8.20 7.46 5.91
CA TYR A 125 8.82 7.59 4.59
C TYR A 125 8.83 9.04 4.12
N LYS A 126 9.91 9.47 3.48
CA LYS A 126 10.05 10.78 2.86
C LYS A 126 10.33 10.64 1.38
N TYR A 127 9.47 11.25 0.57
CA TYR A 127 9.52 11.17 -0.88
C TYR A 127 10.72 11.95 -1.46
N PRO A 128 11.37 11.42 -2.52
CA PRO A 128 12.43 12.11 -3.25
C PRO A 128 11.89 13.25 -4.13
N SER A 129 10.65 13.19 -4.59
CA SER A 129 9.98 14.25 -5.35
C SER A 129 8.46 14.11 -5.25
N HIS A 130 7.71 15.12 -5.68
CA HIS A 130 6.25 14.98 -5.82
C HIS A 130 5.97 13.95 -6.92
N ASN A 131 5.18 12.92 -6.59
CA ASN A 131 4.72 11.84 -7.48
C ASN A 131 5.72 10.72 -7.82
N ASP A 132 6.90 10.66 -7.21
CA ASP A 132 7.80 9.51 -7.38
C ASP A 132 8.30 9.01 -6.03
N GLY A 133 8.31 7.70 -5.85
CA GLY A 133 8.74 7.06 -4.60
C GLY A 133 7.79 6.03 -4.02
N CYS A 134 6.52 5.95 -4.45
CA CYS A 134 5.60 4.87 -4.04
C CYS A 134 6.13 3.50 -4.46
N ARG A 135 6.75 3.41 -5.64
CA ARG A 135 7.45 2.23 -6.17
C ARG A 135 8.50 1.69 -5.22
N PHE A 136 9.40 2.57 -4.80
CA PHE A 136 10.47 2.23 -3.86
C PHE A 136 9.89 1.84 -2.49
N TRP A 137 8.91 2.59 -1.98
CA TRP A 137 8.24 2.26 -0.73
C TRP A 137 7.60 0.87 -0.74
N VAL A 138 6.81 0.53 -1.78
CA VAL A 138 6.19 -0.80 -1.91
C VAL A 138 7.25 -1.90 -1.95
N GLY A 139 8.32 -1.71 -2.72
CA GLY A 139 9.45 -2.67 -2.76
C GLY A 139 10.03 -2.93 -1.38
N GLN A 140 10.26 -1.88 -0.60
CA GLN A 140 10.82 -1.98 0.75
C GLN A 140 9.82 -2.60 1.75
N ALA A 141 8.53 -2.28 1.64
CA ALA A 141 7.47 -2.84 2.47
C ALA A 141 7.33 -4.36 2.24
N ILE A 142 7.26 -4.80 0.98
CA ILE A 142 7.20 -6.23 0.65
C ILE A 142 8.48 -6.96 1.10
N ALA A 143 9.66 -6.35 0.94
CA ALA A 143 10.90 -6.91 1.45
C ALA A 143 10.91 -7.03 2.99
N ALA A 144 10.28 -6.09 3.71
CA ALA A 144 10.12 -6.19 5.17
C ALA A 144 9.20 -7.35 5.57
N LEU A 145 8.07 -7.52 4.89
CA LEU A 145 7.16 -8.64 5.13
C LEU A 145 7.80 -10.00 4.83
N GLU A 146 8.64 -10.08 3.79
CA GLU A 146 9.41 -11.29 3.48
C GLU A 146 10.48 -11.60 4.55
N ARG A 147 11.21 -10.57 5.03
CA ARG A 147 12.18 -10.75 6.15
C ARG A 147 11.53 -11.20 7.45
N ALA A 148 10.32 -10.71 7.72
CA ALA A 148 9.52 -11.13 8.88
C ALA A 148 8.83 -12.50 8.69
N GLN A 149 9.03 -13.15 7.53
CA GLN A 149 8.42 -14.44 7.20
C GLN A 149 6.88 -14.41 7.21
N LEU A 150 6.26 -13.27 6.89
CA LEU A 150 4.82 -13.22 6.55
C LEU A 150 4.60 -13.58 5.07
N LEU A 151 5.57 -13.20 4.23
CA LEU A 151 5.68 -13.60 2.85
C LEU A 151 6.84 -14.58 2.65
N VAL A 152 6.74 -15.40 1.60
CA VAL A 152 7.79 -16.32 1.18
C VAL A 152 8.48 -15.78 -0.07
N PRO A 153 9.81 -15.95 -0.22
CA PRO A 153 10.47 -15.71 -1.49
C PRO A 153 9.80 -16.47 -2.65
N PRO A 154 9.74 -15.90 -3.86
CA PRO A 154 10.44 -14.71 -4.32
C PRO A 154 9.58 -13.43 -4.33
N SER A 155 8.66 -13.24 -3.37
CA SER A 155 7.70 -12.12 -3.36
C SER A 155 8.36 -10.73 -3.55
N ALA A 156 9.39 -10.41 -2.77
CA ALA A 156 10.12 -9.14 -2.90
C ALA A 156 10.85 -9.01 -4.25
N LYS A 157 11.42 -10.11 -4.75
CA LYS A 157 12.09 -10.15 -6.06
C LYS A 157 11.10 -9.92 -7.20
N ALA A 158 9.88 -10.44 -7.09
CA ALA A 158 8.83 -10.22 -8.10
C ALA A 158 8.45 -8.73 -8.19
N VAL A 159 8.36 -8.04 -7.05
CA VAL A 159 8.14 -6.59 -7.01
C VAL A 159 9.34 -5.84 -7.57
N GLN A 160 10.56 -6.18 -7.15
CA GLN A 160 11.79 -5.55 -7.58
C GLN A 160 12.02 -5.63 -9.10
N ALA A 161 11.53 -6.71 -9.74
CA ALA A 161 11.57 -6.85 -11.19
C ALA A 161 10.69 -5.83 -11.93
N GLU A 162 9.75 -5.19 -11.24
CA GLU A 162 8.75 -4.31 -11.84
C GLU A 162 8.89 -2.83 -11.42
N ILE A 163 9.56 -2.52 -10.30
CA ILE A 163 9.62 -1.13 -9.80
C ILE A 163 10.34 -0.14 -10.74
N ASN A 164 11.20 -0.63 -11.63
CA ASN A 164 11.94 0.19 -12.59
C ASN A 164 11.17 0.41 -13.91
N TYR A 165 9.86 0.18 -13.91
CA TYR A 165 8.99 0.41 -15.05
C TYR A 165 7.80 1.28 -14.70
N THR A 166 7.37 2.06 -15.68
CA THR A 166 6.08 2.76 -15.71
C THR A 166 5.21 2.04 -16.73
N TRP A 167 4.05 1.58 -16.31
CA TRP A 167 3.05 0.89 -17.12
C TRP A 167 2.10 1.88 -17.77
N THR A 168 1.93 1.81 -19.09
CA THR A 168 0.97 2.65 -19.83
C THR A 168 -0.30 1.88 -20.20
N SER A 169 -0.28 0.57 -20.05
CA SER A 169 -1.42 -0.34 -20.20
C SER A 169 -1.11 -1.64 -19.47
N GLN A 170 -2.00 -2.64 -19.52
CA GLN A 170 -1.75 -3.95 -18.91
C GLN A 170 -0.64 -4.77 -19.57
N THR A 171 -0.27 -4.41 -20.80
CA THR A 171 0.72 -5.15 -21.61
C THR A 171 1.94 -4.32 -21.96
N THR A 172 1.88 -3.00 -21.77
CA THR A 172 2.92 -2.08 -22.19
C THR A 172 3.53 -1.35 -20.99
N LYS A 173 4.86 -1.37 -20.93
CA LYS A 173 5.64 -0.66 -19.91
C LYS A 173 6.89 -0.04 -20.51
N GLN A 174 7.35 1.04 -19.90
CA GLN A 174 8.56 1.77 -20.29
C GLN A 174 9.55 1.76 -19.12
N PRO A 175 10.87 1.58 -19.38
CA PRO A 175 11.88 1.66 -18.34
C PRO A 175 11.92 3.07 -17.76
N VAL A 176 11.64 3.18 -16.46
CA VAL A 176 11.74 4.42 -15.69
C VAL A 176 12.25 4.01 -14.31
N PRO A 177 13.53 4.27 -13.98
CA PRO A 177 14.08 3.91 -12.67
C PRO A 177 13.20 4.43 -11.52
N ALA A 178 13.03 3.62 -10.48
CA ALA A 178 12.33 4.06 -9.28
C ALA A 178 13.14 5.15 -8.58
N ALA A 179 12.52 6.28 -8.21
CA ALA A 179 13.17 7.24 -7.34
C ALA A 179 13.19 6.71 -5.90
N HIS A 180 14.35 6.83 -5.24
CA HIS A 180 14.55 6.34 -3.89
C HIS A 180 14.29 7.45 -2.87
N GLY A 181 13.27 7.28 -2.04
CA GLY A 181 13.07 8.10 -0.85
C GLY A 181 13.92 7.66 0.32
N SER A 182 13.59 8.19 1.50
CA SER A 182 14.31 7.88 2.75
C SER A 182 13.34 7.50 3.86
N PHE A 183 13.73 6.53 4.67
CA PHE A 183 13.02 6.19 5.92
C PHE A 183 13.70 6.91 7.09
N TYR A 184 12.95 7.36 8.09
CA TYR A 184 13.45 8.18 9.21
C TYR A 184 12.88 7.77 10.56
#